data_AF-A0A139LUG5-F1
#
_entry.id   AF-A0A139LUG5-F1
#
_cell.length_a   1.000
_cell.length_b   1.000
_cell.length_c   1.000
_cell.angle_alpha   90.00
_cell.angle_beta   90.00
_cell.angle_gamma   90.00
#
_symmetry.space_group_name_H-M   'P 1'
#
loop_
_entity.id
_entity.type
_entity.pdbx_description
1 polymer ?
#
loop_
_entity_poly.entity_id
_entity_poly.type
_entity_poly.pdbx_seq_one_letter_code
_entity_poly.pdbx_strand_id
1 'polypeptide(L)'
;MGYVRVLSESSLEILDYLKIIKCLIYAYCIVLIIQQCCVLFHLPILNVSNYNIFNPWKLNTLSPEPSHSAVYLGILMYCYLTIKEYILKRKYNLQYDFRNDGWIWGCFLWSMITMISGTAMLYLSIICLKLCNKKYIAIILLSAFITSPLLLNSNFKPLKRTASTIKSTLTLNEKEIIKADLSAAFRIVPSVIAIKNADITNAKTWTGKGIDYMKNDLINQMPAVNKNTKSISTAFTLGVDYGILFFLIWSIFTFLVCTERTAPISYILWFFSVMLNGINVQLVWFAIIFLYTNKYFTANDYKNYACFRDTPGSYQDGTSC
;
A
#
# COMPACT_ATOMS: atom_id res chain seq x y z
N MET A 1 -0.79 10.70 -20.67
CA MET A 1 -0.29 10.61 -19.28
C MET A 1 0.84 11.61 -19.10
N GLY A 2 0.59 12.77 -18.45
CA GLY A 2 1.62 13.79 -18.26
C GLY A 2 2.83 13.26 -17.50
N TYR A 3 2.62 12.51 -16.41
CA TYR A 3 3.71 11.89 -15.63
C TYR A 3 4.56 10.92 -16.45
N VAL A 4 3.95 10.08 -17.28
CA VAL A 4 4.67 9.11 -18.12
C VAL A 4 5.61 9.83 -19.09
N ARG A 5 5.13 10.88 -19.76
CA ARG A 5 5.95 11.68 -20.69
C ARG A 5 7.10 12.37 -19.95
N VAL A 6 6.80 12.98 -18.81
CA VAL A 6 7.82 13.62 -17.96
C VAL A 6 8.87 12.59 -17.52
N LEU A 7 8.47 11.38 -17.10
CA LEU A 7 9.41 10.35 -16.70
C LEU A 7 10.26 9.86 -17.87
N SER A 8 9.67 9.63 -19.05
CA SER A 8 10.41 9.16 -20.22
C SER A 8 11.36 10.20 -20.80
N GLU A 9 11.03 11.48 -20.69
CA GLU A 9 11.86 12.60 -21.15
C GLU A 9 12.83 13.10 -20.06
N SER A 10 12.66 12.64 -18.82
CA SER A 10 13.52 13.04 -17.71
C SER A 10 14.91 12.40 -17.79
N SER A 11 15.90 13.11 -17.25
CA SER A 11 17.24 12.56 -16.96
C SER A 11 17.28 11.78 -15.65
N LEU A 12 16.15 11.22 -15.19
CA LEU A 12 16.10 10.51 -13.91
C LEU A 12 16.79 9.15 -14.04
N GLU A 13 17.97 9.03 -13.45
CA GLU A 13 18.69 7.77 -13.38
C GLU A 13 18.16 6.86 -12.26
N ILE A 14 18.36 5.55 -12.42
CA ILE A 14 17.92 4.55 -11.44
C ILE A 14 18.56 4.74 -10.06
N LEU A 15 19.81 5.21 -10.01
CA LEU A 15 20.52 5.50 -8.76
C LEU A 15 19.93 6.72 -8.05
N ASP A 16 19.50 7.73 -8.79
CA ASP A 16 18.86 8.91 -8.23
C ASP A 16 17.44 8.61 -7.75
N TYR A 17 16.69 7.78 -8.51
CA TYR A 17 15.42 7.24 -8.03
C TYR A 17 15.59 6.48 -6.71
N LEU A 18 16.64 5.65 -6.59
CA LEU A 18 16.94 4.96 -5.35
C LEU A 18 17.27 5.92 -4.20
N LYS A 19 18.03 7.01 -4.46
CA LYS A 19 18.30 8.06 -3.46
C LYS A 19 17.03 8.76 -3.01
N ILE A 20 16.10 9.07 -3.92
CA ILE A 20 14.80 9.67 -3.60
C ILE A 20 14.03 8.77 -2.63
N ILE A 21 13.93 7.46 -2.92
CA ILE A 21 13.25 6.50 -2.05
C ILE A 21 13.89 6.49 -0.65
N LYS A 22 15.22 6.42 -0.57
CA LYS A 22 15.95 6.44 0.71
C LYS A 22 15.65 7.72 1.50
N CYS A 23 15.73 8.87 0.84
CA CYS A 23 15.46 10.17 1.45
C CYS A 23 14.06 10.24 2.04
N LEU A 24 13.05 9.75 1.32
CA LEU A 24 11.68 9.71 1.81
C LEU A 24 11.53 8.80 3.03
N ILE A 25 12.10 7.58 3.02
CA ILE A 25 12.05 6.69 4.20
C ILE A 25 12.71 7.35 5.42
N TYR A 26 13.86 8.00 5.22
CA TYR A 26 14.53 8.73 6.30
C TYR A 26 13.72 9.92 6.80
N ALA A 27 13.11 10.71 5.92
CA ALA A 27 12.28 11.85 6.30
C ALA A 27 11.10 11.42 7.18
N TYR A 28 10.40 10.35 6.82
CA TYR A 28 9.32 9.80 7.64
C TYR A 28 9.80 9.34 9.02
N CYS A 29 10.96 8.68 9.09
CA CYS A 29 11.54 8.20 10.35
C CYS A 29 12.01 9.35 11.24
N ILE A 30 12.73 10.32 10.69
CA ILE A 30 13.26 11.48 11.42
C ILE A 30 12.11 12.28 12.04
N VAL A 31 11.07 12.58 11.27
CA VAL A 31 9.89 13.29 11.79
C VAL A 31 9.21 12.49 12.90
N LEU A 32 9.11 11.17 12.75
CA LEU A 32 8.55 10.32 13.80
C LEU A 32 9.39 10.37 15.09
N ILE A 33 10.71 10.29 14.99
CA ILE A 33 11.61 10.40 16.14
C ILE A 33 11.45 11.76 16.82
N ILE A 34 11.39 12.85 16.04
CA ILE A 34 11.14 14.19 16.59
C ILE A 34 9.79 14.23 17.32
N GLN A 35 8.73 13.69 16.72
CA GLN A 35 7.42 13.62 17.37
C GLN A 35 7.44 12.77 18.65
N GLN A 36 8.19 11.66 18.68
CA GLN A 36 8.37 10.83 19.86
C GLN A 36 9.12 11.57 20.97
N CYS A 37 10.17 12.32 20.62
CA CYS A 37 10.84 13.22 21.55
C CYS A 37 9.89 14.29 22.08
N CYS A 38 9.04 14.90 21.24
CA CYS A 38 8.04 15.85 21.71
C CYS A 38 7.09 15.24 22.76
N VAL A 39 6.62 14.02 22.52
CA VAL A 39 5.78 13.28 23.49
C VAL A 39 6.54 13.03 24.80
N LEU A 40 7.80 12.60 24.72
CA LEU A 40 8.64 12.30 25.89
C LEU A 40 8.94 13.53 26.74
N PHE A 41 9.22 14.68 26.11
CA PHE A 41 9.57 15.92 26.79
C PHE A 41 8.36 16.84 27.04
N HIS A 42 7.14 16.37 26.76
CA HIS A 42 5.91 17.16 26.86
C HIS A 42 5.94 18.46 26.04
N LEU A 43 6.65 18.46 24.91
CA LEU A 43 6.73 19.57 23.96
C LEU A 43 5.56 19.50 22.96
N PRO A 44 5.19 20.63 22.32
CA PRO A 44 4.19 20.62 21.26
C PRO A 44 4.64 19.72 20.11
N ILE A 45 3.78 18.76 19.74
CA ILE A 45 4.05 17.79 18.69
C ILE A 45 3.99 18.48 17.33
N LEU A 46 5.09 18.45 16.59
CA LEU A 46 5.15 18.98 15.23
C LEU A 46 4.28 18.17 14.27
N ASN A 47 3.70 18.84 13.27
CA ASN A 47 2.87 18.22 12.22
C ASN A 47 1.75 17.32 12.78
N VAL A 48 1.18 17.69 13.93
CA VAL A 48 0.20 16.86 14.61
C VAL A 48 -1.14 16.91 13.87
N SER A 49 -1.66 15.73 13.50
CA SER A 49 -2.99 15.57 12.93
C SER A 49 -3.64 14.36 13.58
N ASN A 50 -4.89 14.54 14.02
CA ASN A 50 -5.69 13.47 14.64
C ASN A 50 -5.02 12.79 15.85
N TYR A 51 -4.30 13.57 16.67
CA TYR A 51 -3.63 13.08 17.87
C TYR A 51 -4.61 12.79 19.01
N ASN A 52 -4.34 11.71 19.73
CA ASN A 52 -5.17 11.25 20.82
C ASN A 52 -4.33 11.09 22.09
N ILE A 53 -4.67 11.84 23.14
CA ILE A 53 -3.98 11.83 24.44
C ILE A 53 -4.01 10.44 25.09
N PHE A 54 -5.06 9.64 24.85
CA PHE A 54 -5.16 8.27 25.36
C PHE A 54 -4.25 7.27 24.61
N ASN A 55 -3.71 7.66 23.45
CA ASN A 55 -2.77 6.84 22.68
C ASN A 55 -1.61 7.74 22.16
N PRO A 56 -0.78 8.31 23.05
CA PRO A 56 0.15 9.39 22.72
C PRO A 56 1.26 8.95 21.76
N TRP A 57 1.52 7.65 21.68
CA TRP A 57 2.54 7.06 20.80
C TRP A 57 2.04 6.80 19.37
N LYS A 58 0.74 7.01 19.10
CA LYS A 58 0.14 6.75 17.80
C LYS A 58 0.31 7.96 16.87
N LEU A 59 1.55 8.19 16.47
CA LEU A 59 1.98 9.40 15.76
C LEU A 59 1.88 9.28 14.24
N ASN A 60 1.57 10.38 13.58
CA ASN A 60 1.21 10.43 12.16
C ASN A 60 2.41 10.69 11.23
N THR A 61 3.58 11.05 11.76
CA THR A 61 4.78 11.45 10.99
C THR A 61 4.41 12.49 9.91
N LEU A 62 4.75 12.27 8.64
CA LEU A 62 4.51 13.18 7.52
C LEU A 62 3.12 13.04 6.87
N SER A 63 2.20 12.24 7.44
CA SER A 63 0.86 12.03 6.85
C SER A 63 -0.26 12.55 7.75
N PRO A 64 -1.51 12.67 7.23
CA PRO A 64 -2.66 13.06 8.05
C PRO A 64 -3.00 12.07 9.18
N GLU A 65 -2.66 10.80 8.99
CA GLU A 65 -2.85 9.76 10.00
C GLU A 65 -1.76 8.66 9.93
N PRO A 66 -1.50 7.97 11.06
CA PRO A 66 -0.52 6.88 11.15
C PRO A 66 -0.72 5.77 10.11
N SER A 67 -1.98 5.50 9.77
CA SER A 67 -2.30 4.43 8.83
C SER A 67 -1.94 4.77 7.37
N HIS A 68 -1.89 6.07 7.01
CA HIS A 68 -1.40 6.51 5.69
C HIS A 68 0.13 6.40 5.61
N SER A 69 0.82 6.80 6.67
CA SER A 69 2.29 6.67 6.76
C SER A 69 2.77 5.23 6.59
N ALA A 70 2.02 4.27 7.13
CA ALA A 70 2.27 2.84 6.93
C ALA A 70 2.24 2.45 5.44
N VAL A 71 1.27 2.96 4.68
CA VAL A 71 1.15 2.66 3.25
C VAL A 71 2.31 3.27 2.47
N TYR A 72 2.62 4.55 2.71
CA TYR A 72 3.73 5.23 2.04
C TYR A 72 5.05 4.51 2.28
N LEU A 73 5.39 4.22 3.54
CA LEU A 73 6.61 3.49 3.90
C LEU A 73 6.63 2.08 3.33
N GLY A 74 5.49 1.37 3.32
CA GLY A 74 5.39 0.05 2.73
C GLY A 74 5.64 0.04 1.22
N ILE A 75 5.07 0.98 0.48
CA ILE A 75 5.31 1.14 -0.97
C ILE A 75 6.76 1.53 -1.24
N LEU A 76 7.30 2.50 -0.49
CA LEU A 76 8.69 2.93 -0.63
C LEU A 76 9.66 1.78 -0.39
N MET A 77 9.45 1.00 0.67
CA MET A 77 10.30 -0.15 0.97
C MET A 77 10.18 -1.25 -0.08
N TYR A 78 8.98 -1.49 -0.63
CA TYR A 78 8.81 -2.40 -1.75
C TYR A 78 9.59 -1.95 -2.99
N CYS A 79 9.48 -0.67 -3.35
CA CYS A 79 10.19 -0.10 -4.51
C CYS A 79 11.71 -0.14 -4.28
N TYR A 80 12.16 0.23 -3.09
CA TYR A 80 13.57 0.15 -2.68
C TYR A 80 14.16 -1.23 -2.94
N LEU A 81 13.51 -2.26 -2.40
CA LEU A 81 13.96 -3.64 -2.53
C LEU A 81 13.92 -4.09 -3.98
N THR A 82 12.91 -3.70 -4.76
CA THR A 82 12.80 -4.12 -6.16
C THR A 82 13.88 -3.49 -7.04
N ILE A 83 14.18 -2.20 -6.87
CA ILE A 83 15.30 -1.56 -7.59
C ILE A 83 16.65 -2.13 -7.14
N LYS A 84 16.83 -2.45 -5.85
CA LYS A 84 18.04 -3.13 -5.38
C LYS A 84 18.22 -4.50 -6.00
N GLU A 85 17.16 -5.30 -6.09
CA GLU A 85 17.18 -6.60 -6.78
C GLU A 85 17.61 -6.44 -8.23
N TYR A 86 17.12 -5.39 -8.90
CA TYR A 86 17.47 -5.06 -10.26
C TYR A 86 18.96 -4.69 -10.40
N ILE A 87 19.46 -3.75 -9.59
CA ILE A 87 20.87 -3.31 -9.62
C ILE A 87 21.82 -4.47 -9.30
N LEU A 88 21.46 -5.32 -8.33
CA LEU A 88 22.28 -6.47 -7.92
C LEU A 88 22.18 -7.66 -8.89
N LYS A 89 21.23 -7.65 -9.84
CA LYS A 89 20.89 -8.77 -10.73
C LYS A 89 20.61 -10.09 -9.99
N ARG A 90 20.14 -10.01 -8.75
CA ARG A 90 19.77 -11.16 -7.92
C ARG A 90 18.68 -10.79 -6.92
N LYS A 91 18.03 -11.79 -6.32
CA LYS A 91 17.09 -11.55 -5.22
C LYS A 91 17.79 -10.95 -4.00
N TYR A 92 17.08 -10.05 -3.34
CA TYR A 92 17.57 -9.36 -2.15
C TYR A 92 17.64 -10.38 -1.03
N ASN A 93 18.81 -10.52 -0.41
CA ASN A 93 19.00 -11.44 0.70
C ASN A 93 19.24 -10.63 1.97
N LEU A 94 18.28 -10.70 2.90
CA LEU A 94 18.36 -9.94 4.14
C LEU A 94 19.64 -10.23 4.94
N GLN A 95 20.16 -11.45 4.94
CA GLN A 95 21.37 -11.78 5.72
C GLN A 95 22.61 -11.08 5.19
N TYR A 96 22.79 -11.04 3.87
CA TYR A 96 23.99 -10.46 3.24
C TYR A 96 23.86 -8.94 3.04
N ASP A 97 22.69 -8.48 2.62
CA ASP A 97 22.49 -7.10 2.19
C ASP A 97 22.17 -6.14 3.36
N PHE A 98 21.70 -6.67 4.50
CA PHE A 98 21.36 -5.86 5.67
C PHE A 98 22.55 -5.07 6.22
N ARG A 99 23.79 -5.57 6.09
CA ARG A 99 24.97 -4.82 6.55
C ARG A 99 25.14 -3.48 5.82
N ASN A 100 24.80 -3.44 4.53
CA ASN A 100 24.92 -2.24 3.70
C ASN A 100 23.68 -1.34 3.79
N ASP A 101 22.50 -1.94 3.99
CA ASP A 101 21.22 -1.23 3.99
C ASP A 101 20.59 -1.09 5.40
N GLY A 102 21.38 -1.36 6.45
CA GLY A 102 20.91 -1.46 7.84
C GLY A 102 20.23 -0.20 8.36
N TRP A 103 20.69 0.99 7.95
CA TRP A 103 20.05 2.26 8.32
C TRP A 103 18.64 2.39 7.75
N ILE A 104 18.42 1.92 6.52
CA ILE A 104 17.11 1.99 5.85
C ILE A 104 16.15 1.02 6.51
N TRP A 105 16.62 -0.20 6.77
CA TRP A 105 15.87 -1.19 7.53
C TRP A 105 15.54 -0.70 8.95
N GLY A 106 16.50 -0.10 9.64
CA GLY A 106 16.30 0.50 10.96
C GLY A 106 15.21 1.57 10.92
N CYS A 107 15.27 2.51 9.98
CA CYS A 107 14.27 3.56 9.83
C CYS A 107 12.88 3.01 9.48
N PHE A 108 12.82 2.05 8.55
CA PHE A 108 11.57 1.39 8.17
C PHE A 108 10.96 0.62 9.34
N LEU A 109 11.71 -0.27 9.98
CA LEU A 109 11.21 -1.11 11.08
C LEU A 109 10.84 -0.28 12.30
N TRP A 110 11.67 0.69 12.68
CA TRP A 110 11.36 1.62 13.76
C TRP A 110 10.04 2.32 13.51
N SER A 111 9.86 2.88 12.30
CA SER A 111 8.63 3.57 11.93
C SER A 111 7.41 2.65 11.94
N MET A 112 7.52 1.45 11.37
CA MET A 112 6.40 0.52 11.26
C MET A 112 5.95 -0.05 12.62
N ILE A 113 6.89 -0.30 13.53
CA ILE A 113 6.60 -0.87 14.87
C ILE A 113 6.05 0.21 15.80
N THR A 114 6.72 1.37 15.88
CA THR A 114 6.42 2.39 16.89
C THR A 114 5.19 3.24 16.56
N MET A 115 4.70 3.19 15.32
CA MET A 115 3.48 3.87 14.90
C MET A 115 2.18 3.18 15.37
N ILE A 116 2.28 1.95 15.92
CA ILE A 116 1.18 1.19 16.54
C ILE A 116 -0.09 1.21 15.66
N SER A 117 0.08 0.86 14.39
CA SER A 117 -0.98 0.86 13.38
C SER A 117 -1.20 -0.54 12.82
N GLY A 118 -2.46 -0.94 12.65
CA GLY A 118 -2.82 -2.23 12.03
C GLY A 118 -2.40 -2.27 10.56
N THR A 119 -2.49 -1.14 9.86
CA THR A 119 -1.98 -1.00 8.49
C THR A 119 -0.46 -1.18 8.43
N ALA A 120 0.28 -0.72 9.46
CA ALA A 120 1.72 -0.94 9.53
C ALA A 120 2.05 -2.43 9.64
N MET A 121 1.32 -3.17 10.49
CA MET A 121 1.48 -4.63 10.56
C MET A 121 1.19 -5.30 9.22
N LEU A 122 0.12 -4.90 8.52
CA LEU A 122 -0.23 -5.44 7.20
C LEU A 122 0.88 -5.22 6.18
N TYR A 123 1.38 -4.00 6.03
CA TYR A 123 2.45 -3.72 5.05
C TYR A 123 3.79 -4.34 5.47
N LEU A 124 4.08 -4.44 6.77
CA LEU A 124 5.24 -5.18 7.25
C LEU A 124 5.16 -6.67 6.84
N SER A 125 3.99 -7.30 7.01
CA SER A 125 3.76 -8.67 6.55
C SER A 125 3.93 -8.82 5.03
N ILE A 126 3.43 -7.87 4.24
CA ILE A 126 3.62 -7.86 2.78
C ILE A 126 5.11 -7.78 2.41
N ILE A 127 5.89 -6.93 3.09
CA ILE A 127 7.34 -6.81 2.85
C ILE A 127 8.07 -8.09 3.28
N CYS A 128 7.71 -8.70 4.40
CA CYS A 128 8.27 -10.00 4.81
C CYS A 128 8.02 -11.06 3.74
N LEU A 129 6.80 -11.14 3.19
CA LEU A 129 6.47 -12.06 2.09
C LEU A 129 7.33 -11.83 0.84
N LYS A 130 7.82 -10.59 0.59
CA LYS A 130 8.75 -10.29 -0.52
C LYS A 130 10.11 -10.94 -0.34
N LEU A 131 10.59 -10.98 0.89
CA LEU A 131 11.89 -11.56 1.22
C LEU A 131 11.84 -13.09 1.31
N CYS A 132 10.66 -13.66 1.53
CA CYS A 132 10.49 -15.10 1.61
C CYS A 132 10.70 -15.78 0.26
N ASN A 133 11.44 -16.89 0.27
CA ASN A 133 11.49 -17.78 -0.87
C ASN A 133 10.09 -18.41 -1.09
N LYS A 134 9.64 -18.45 -2.35
CA LYS A 134 8.33 -19.01 -2.73
C LYS A 134 8.09 -20.41 -2.16
N LYS A 135 9.15 -21.22 -2.03
CA LYS A 135 9.10 -22.57 -1.44
C LYS A 135 8.63 -22.59 0.02
N TYR A 136 8.96 -21.55 0.80
CA TYR A 136 8.65 -21.47 2.23
C TYR A 136 7.39 -20.67 2.54
N ILE A 137 6.75 -20.02 1.56
CA ILE A 137 5.53 -19.24 1.80
C ILE A 137 4.42 -20.13 2.38
N ALA A 138 4.20 -21.31 1.81
CA ALA A 138 3.19 -22.25 2.31
C ALA A 138 3.48 -22.68 3.77
N ILE A 139 4.75 -22.91 4.10
CA ILE A 139 5.19 -23.29 5.46
C ILE A 139 4.99 -22.13 6.44
N ILE A 140 5.28 -20.89 6.03
CA ILE A 140 5.08 -19.70 6.85
C ILE A 140 3.59 -19.43 7.08
N LEU A 141 2.74 -19.61 6.07
CA LEU A 141 1.29 -19.48 6.22
C LEU A 141 0.74 -20.56 7.15
N LEU A 142 1.24 -21.80 7.03
CA LEU A 142 0.86 -22.90 7.91
C LEU A 142 1.31 -22.65 9.36
N SER A 143 2.54 -22.17 9.58
CA SER A 143 3.04 -21.86 10.92
C SER A 143 2.32 -20.66 11.53
N ALA A 144 2.00 -19.63 10.74
CA ALA A 144 1.17 -18.51 11.17
C ALA A 144 -0.25 -18.97 11.55
N PHE A 145 -0.84 -19.90 10.79
CA PHE A 145 -2.15 -20.48 11.13
C PHE A 145 -2.11 -21.24 12.45
N ILE A 146 -1.11 -22.10 12.66
CA ILE A 146 -0.94 -22.90 13.88
C ILE A 146 -0.64 -22.01 15.10
N THR A 147 0.14 -20.95 14.94
CA THR A 147 0.51 -20.03 16.05
C THR A 147 -0.54 -18.95 16.30
N SER A 148 -1.47 -18.73 15.38
CA SER A 148 -2.53 -17.72 15.52
C SER A 148 -3.40 -17.87 16.78
N PRO A 149 -3.80 -19.07 17.25
CA PRO A 149 -4.62 -19.21 18.45
C PRO A 149 -3.87 -18.81 19.73
N LEU A 150 -2.56 -19.13 19.80
CA LEU A 150 -1.68 -18.73 20.89
C LEU A 150 -1.47 -17.21 20.93
N LEU A 151 -1.25 -16.61 19.78
CA LEU A 151 -1.06 -15.16 19.66
C LEU A 151 -2.36 -14.39 19.92
N LEU A 152 -3.53 -14.95 19.59
CA LEU A 152 -4.84 -14.37 19.91
C LEU A 152 -5.13 -14.35 21.42
N ASN A 153 -4.51 -15.26 22.18
CA ASN A 153 -4.59 -15.25 23.63
C ASN A 153 -3.69 -14.16 24.27
N SER A 154 -2.76 -13.57 23.51
CA SER A 154 -1.90 -12.49 23.99
C SER A 154 -2.65 -11.16 24.15
N ASN A 155 -2.22 -10.29 25.05
CA ASN A 155 -2.80 -8.94 25.25
C ASN A 155 -2.42 -7.92 24.16
N PHE A 156 -1.84 -8.37 23.04
CA PHE A 156 -1.41 -7.46 21.98
C PHE A 156 -2.60 -6.95 21.13
N LYS A 157 -3.09 -5.76 21.49
CA LYS A 157 -4.28 -5.11 20.93
C LYS A 157 -4.28 -5.01 19.39
N PRO A 158 -3.17 -4.64 18.70
CA PRO A 158 -3.16 -4.53 17.24
C PRO A 158 -3.41 -5.85 16.49
N LEU A 159 -2.88 -6.97 17.02
CA LEU A 159 -3.09 -8.28 16.42
C LEU A 159 -4.53 -8.76 16.63
N LYS A 160 -5.06 -8.66 17.85
CA LYS A 160 -6.48 -8.95 18.16
C LYS A 160 -7.42 -8.18 17.23
N ARG A 161 -7.13 -6.90 17.00
CA ARG A 161 -7.86 -6.02 16.09
C ARG A 161 -7.80 -6.45 14.63
N THR A 162 -6.63 -6.88 14.17
CA THR A 162 -6.46 -7.36 12.79
C THR A 162 -7.26 -8.65 12.57
N ALA A 163 -7.18 -9.59 13.50
CA ALA A 163 -7.92 -10.85 13.42
C ALA A 163 -9.44 -10.68 13.54
N SER A 164 -9.91 -9.81 14.45
CA SER A 164 -11.34 -9.49 14.55
C SER A 164 -11.85 -8.81 13.28
N THR A 165 -11.04 -7.96 12.65
CA THR A 165 -11.38 -7.32 11.38
C THR A 165 -11.50 -8.35 10.26
N ILE A 166 -10.55 -9.29 10.15
CA ILE A 166 -10.62 -10.37 9.14
C ILE A 166 -11.90 -11.19 9.35
N LYS A 167 -12.16 -11.64 10.59
CA LYS A 167 -13.36 -12.40 10.92
C LYS A 167 -14.64 -11.65 10.56
N SER A 168 -14.70 -10.35 10.88
CA SER A 168 -15.87 -9.51 10.61
C SER A 168 -16.01 -9.16 9.13
N THR A 169 -14.91 -9.09 8.38
CA THR A 169 -14.95 -8.85 6.94
C THR A 169 -15.55 -10.05 6.21
N LEU A 170 -15.23 -11.28 6.67
CA LEU A 170 -15.79 -12.50 6.10
C LEU A 170 -17.31 -12.63 6.32
N THR A 171 -17.88 -12.01 7.35
CA THR A 171 -19.34 -12.00 7.56
C THR A 171 -20.05 -10.99 6.67
N LEU A 172 -19.32 -10.12 5.97
CA LEU A 172 -19.86 -9.01 5.16
C LEU A 172 -20.87 -8.14 5.93
N ASN A 173 -20.72 -8.06 7.26
CA ASN A 173 -21.56 -7.26 8.14
C ASN A 173 -20.81 -5.98 8.54
N GLU A 174 -21.32 -4.85 8.06
CA GLU A 174 -20.71 -3.53 8.22
C GLU A 174 -20.52 -3.17 9.69
N LYS A 175 -21.53 -3.46 10.53
CA LYS A 175 -21.51 -3.12 11.96
C LYS A 175 -20.43 -3.88 12.71
N GLU A 176 -20.22 -5.16 12.37
CA GLU A 176 -19.17 -5.98 12.98
C GLU A 176 -17.78 -5.51 12.56
N ILE A 177 -17.60 -5.12 11.28
CA ILE A 177 -16.34 -4.56 10.79
C ILE A 177 -16.01 -3.23 11.50
N ILE A 178 -17.00 -2.35 11.67
CA ILE A 178 -16.85 -1.06 12.36
C ILE A 178 -16.45 -1.26 13.83
N LYS A 179 -17.10 -2.21 14.53
CA LYS A 179 -16.74 -2.56 15.91
C LYS A 179 -15.33 -3.14 16.03
N ALA A 180 -14.90 -3.90 15.03
CA ALA A 180 -13.60 -4.55 15.03
C ALA A 180 -12.44 -3.55 14.87
N ASP A 181 -12.46 -2.72 13.82
CA ASP A 181 -11.47 -1.68 13.59
C ASP A 181 -12.03 -0.56 12.73
N LEU A 182 -12.23 0.61 13.32
CA LEU A 182 -12.73 1.77 12.59
C LEU A 182 -11.83 2.16 11.40
N SER A 183 -10.50 2.06 11.53
CA SER A 183 -9.55 2.42 10.44
C SER A 183 -9.63 1.44 9.27
N ALA A 184 -9.82 0.16 9.55
CA ALA A 184 -10.05 -0.83 8.50
C ALA A 184 -11.44 -0.72 7.89
N ALA A 185 -12.44 -0.39 8.72
CA ALA A 185 -13.82 -0.16 8.26
C ALA A 185 -13.89 0.94 7.20
N PHE A 186 -13.18 2.06 7.38
CA PHE A 186 -13.09 3.14 6.38
C PHE A 186 -12.63 2.70 4.98
N ARG A 187 -11.91 1.56 4.88
CA ARG A 187 -11.42 1.02 3.60
C ARG A 187 -12.25 -0.15 3.08
N ILE A 188 -12.82 -0.94 3.99
CA ILE A 188 -13.50 -2.20 3.67
C ILE A 188 -15.01 -1.98 3.50
N VAL A 189 -15.65 -1.32 4.46
CA VAL A 189 -17.11 -1.14 4.51
C VAL A 189 -17.66 -0.45 3.25
N PRO A 190 -17.04 0.62 2.72
CA PRO A 190 -17.55 1.23 1.49
C PRO A 190 -17.55 0.28 0.29
N SER A 191 -16.55 -0.62 0.22
CA SER A 191 -16.49 -1.65 -0.82
C SER A 191 -17.57 -2.70 -0.63
N VAL A 192 -17.82 -3.14 0.60
CA VAL A 192 -18.90 -4.09 0.92
C VAL A 192 -20.27 -3.51 0.53
N ILE A 193 -20.55 -2.27 0.91
CA ILE A 193 -21.82 -1.60 0.59
C ILE A 193 -21.93 -1.40 -0.93
N ALA A 194 -20.85 -0.99 -1.60
CA ALA A 194 -20.85 -0.83 -3.06
C ALA A 194 -21.19 -2.15 -3.78
N ILE A 195 -20.62 -3.27 -3.32
CA ILE A 195 -20.92 -4.61 -3.87
C ILE A 195 -22.39 -4.97 -3.62
N LYS A 196 -22.93 -4.72 -2.43
CA LYS A 196 -24.36 -4.95 -2.13
C LYS A 196 -25.30 -4.10 -2.99
N ASN A 197 -24.87 -2.91 -3.38
CA ASN A 197 -25.61 -1.98 -4.23
C ASN A 197 -25.47 -2.24 -5.73
N ALA A 198 -24.61 -3.19 -6.13
CA ALA A 198 -24.34 -3.52 -7.53
C ALA A 198 -25.28 -4.63 -8.01
N ASP A 199 -26.39 -4.23 -8.62
CA ASP A 199 -27.28 -5.15 -9.34
C ASP A 199 -26.97 -5.11 -10.84
N ILE A 200 -26.35 -6.16 -11.36
CA ILE A 200 -25.93 -6.25 -12.77
C ILE A 200 -27.11 -6.29 -13.76
N THR A 201 -28.33 -6.57 -13.29
CA THR A 201 -29.53 -6.57 -14.13
C THR A 201 -30.03 -5.14 -14.41
N ASN A 202 -29.64 -4.17 -13.58
CA ASN A 202 -30.07 -2.79 -13.70
C ASN A 202 -29.12 -1.99 -14.61
N ALA A 203 -29.65 -1.36 -15.65
CA ALA A 203 -28.89 -0.52 -16.57
C ALA A 203 -28.12 0.62 -15.86
N LYS A 204 -28.69 1.20 -14.78
CA LYS A 204 -28.03 2.25 -14.00
C LYS A 204 -26.78 1.78 -13.28
N THR A 205 -26.65 0.48 -13.00
CA THR A 205 -25.43 -0.08 -12.41
C THR A 205 -24.27 -0.04 -13.41
N TRP A 206 -24.55 -0.15 -14.71
CA TRP A 206 -23.53 -0.11 -15.76
C TRP A 206 -23.07 1.31 -16.06
N THR A 207 -24.00 2.27 -16.13
CA THR A 207 -23.73 3.67 -16.50
C THR A 207 -23.46 4.59 -15.32
N GLY A 208 -23.80 4.17 -14.10
CA GLY A 208 -23.65 4.95 -12.88
C GLY A 208 -24.95 5.58 -12.39
N LYS A 209 -25.00 5.79 -11.06
CA LYS A 209 -26.15 6.39 -10.36
C LYS A 209 -26.01 7.90 -10.14
N GLY A 210 -24.85 8.48 -10.46
CA GLY A 210 -24.57 9.92 -10.35
C GLY A 210 -23.47 10.25 -9.34
N ILE A 211 -22.95 11.47 -9.45
CA ILE A 211 -21.87 11.99 -8.59
C ILE A 211 -22.32 11.98 -7.12
N ASP A 212 -21.45 11.50 -6.23
CA ASP A 212 -21.67 11.44 -4.79
C ASP A 212 -22.92 10.64 -4.35
N TYR A 213 -23.46 9.75 -5.20
CA TYR A 213 -24.62 8.92 -4.86
C TYR A 213 -24.38 8.13 -3.56
N MET A 214 -23.21 7.49 -3.45
CA MET A 214 -22.82 6.70 -2.28
C MET A 214 -22.54 7.54 -1.02
N LYS A 215 -22.34 8.85 -1.13
CA LYS A 215 -21.91 9.69 0.00
C LYS A 215 -22.91 9.69 1.14
N ASN A 216 -24.20 9.85 0.83
CA ASN A 216 -25.25 9.90 1.85
C ASN A 216 -25.44 8.54 2.53
N ASP A 217 -25.39 7.45 1.76
CA ASP A 217 -25.49 6.09 2.29
C ASP A 217 -24.34 5.77 3.26
N LEU A 218 -23.12 6.19 2.92
CA LEU A 218 -21.93 5.97 3.75
C LEU A 218 -21.93 6.80 5.03
N ILE A 219 -22.39 8.06 4.99
CA ILE A 219 -22.54 8.90 6.19
C ILE A 219 -23.51 8.25 7.18
N ASN A 220 -24.63 7.70 6.70
CA ASN A 220 -25.65 7.10 7.57
C ASN A 220 -25.20 5.77 8.20
N GLN A 221 -24.33 5.02 7.52
CA GLN A 221 -23.93 3.67 7.94
C GLN A 221 -22.64 3.64 8.77
N MET A 222 -21.86 4.73 8.78
CA MET A 222 -20.59 4.79 9.48
C MET A 222 -20.63 5.83 10.61
N PRO A 223 -20.64 5.42 11.90
CA PRO A 223 -20.92 6.30 13.04
C PRO A 223 -19.83 7.36 13.32
N ALA A 224 -18.65 7.23 12.73
CA ALA A 224 -17.55 8.20 12.85
C ALA A 224 -17.52 9.22 11.70
N VAL A 225 -18.57 9.25 10.88
CA VAL A 225 -18.63 10.01 9.63
C VAL A 225 -19.73 11.03 9.77
N ASN A 226 -19.36 12.29 9.64
CA ASN A 226 -20.30 13.40 9.62
C ASN A 226 -20.34 14.02 8.21
N LYS A 227 -21.32 14.91 7.97
CA LYS A 227 -21.46 15.64 6.69
C LYS A 227 -20.20 16.43 6.29
N ASN A 228 -19.34 16.74 7.27
CA ASN A 228 -18.08 17.47 7.07
C ASN A 228 -16.86 16.54 6.86
N THR A 229 -17.05 15.23 6.96
CA THR A 229 -15.97 14.25 6.78
C THR A 229 -15.68 14.15 5.29
N LYS A 230 -14.47 14.56 4.90
CA LYS A 230 -14.06 14.54 3.50
C LYS A 230 -14.04 13.10 2.97
N SER A 231 -14.98 12.83 2.05
CA SER A 231 -15.09 11.68 1.15
C SER A 231 -14.52 10.35 1.65
N ILE A 232 -15.39 9.48 2.11
CA ILE A 232 -15.09 8.06 2.27
C ILE A 232 -15.45 7.39 0.97
N SER A 233 -14.46 6.84 0.30
CA SER A 233 -14.65 6.21 -1.00
C SER A 233 -13.59 5.14 -1.20
N THR A 234 -13.92 4.20 -2.07
CA THR A 234 -13.01 3.18 -2.57
C THR A 234 -13.15 3.13 -4.09
N ALA A 235 -12.30 2.38 -4.78
CA ALA A 235 -12.52 2.17 -6.22
C ALA A 235 -13.88 1.50 -6.48
N PHE A 236 -14.43 0.75 -5.53
CA PHE A 236 -15.75 0.11 -5.68
C PHE A 236 -16.90 1.12 -5.60
N THR A 237 -16.82 2.12 -4.73
CA THR A 237 -17.88 3.15 -4.64
C THR A 237 -17.97 3.96 -5.93
N LEU A 238 -16.83 4.20 -6.58
CA LEU A 238 -16.76 4.80 -7.91
C LEU A 238 -17.55 3.99 -8.96
N GLY A 239 -17.53 2.66 -8.86
CA GLY A 239 -18.31 1.80 -9.75
C GLY A 239 -19.83 1.95 -9.57
N VAL A 240 -20.29 2.37 -8.40
CA VAL A 240 -21.70 2.67 -8.16
C VAL A 240 -22.04 4.08 -8.66
N ASP A 241 -21.20 5.06 -8.36
CA ASP A 241 -21.43 6.47 -8.71
C ASP A 241 -21.33 6.70 -10.23
N TYR A 242 -20.28 6.18 -10.86
CA TYR A 242 -19.93 6.39 -12.28
C TYR A 242 -20.13 5.15 -13.17
N GLY A 243 -20.56 4.02 -12.59
CA GLY A 243 -20.90 2.81 -13.32
C GLY A 243 -19.77 1.78 -13.38
N ILE A 244 -20.17 0.50 -13.51
CA ILE A 244 -19.23 -0.63 -13.58
C ILE A 244 -18.26 -0.49 -14.74
N LEU A 245 -18.67 0.08 -15.88
CA LEU A 245 -17.78 0.27 -17.02
C LEU A 245 -16.58 1.17 -16.66
N PHE A 246 -16.83 2.27 -15.96
CA PHE A 246 -15.77 3.17 -15.52
C PHE A 246 -14.86 2.52 -14.48
N PHE A 247 -15.44 1.77 -13.55
CA PHE A 247 -14.68 0.96 -12.59
C PHE A 247 -13.76 -0.04 -13.29
N LEU A 248 -14.25 -0.78 -14.29
CA LEU A 248 -13.43 -1.74 -15.04
C LEU A 248 -12.29 -1.06 -15.78
N ILE A 249 -12.55 0.07 -16.46
CA ILE A 249 -11.50 0.85 -17.13
C ILE A 249 -10.43 1.29 -16.12
N TRP A 250 -10.85 1.83 -14.97
CA TRP A 250 -9.94 2.24 -13.90
C TRP A 250 -9.12 1.07 -13.34
N SER A 251 -9.77 -0.06 -13.04
CA SER A 251 -9.11 -1.25 -12.52
C SER A 251 -8.14 -1.84 -13.52
N ILE A 252 -8.50 -1.97 -14.80
CA ILE A 252 -7.61 -2.47 -15.85
C ILE A 252 -6.41 -1.53 -16.01
N PHE A 253 -6.67 -0.23 -16.14
CA PHE A 253 -5.62 0.77 -16.27
C PHE A 253 -4.61 0.71 -15.11
N THR A 254 -5.09 0.82 -13.88
CA THR A 254 -4.20 0.81 -12.70
C THR A 254 -3.52 -0.53 -12.49
N PHE A 255 -4.19 -1.64 -12.81
CA PHE A 255 -3.58 -2.97 -12.76
C PHE A 255 -2.40 -3.07 -13.74
N LEU A 256 -2.59 -2.64 -14.99
CA LEU A 256 -1.54 -2.67 -16.02
C LEU A 256 -0.37 -1.74 -15.67
N VAL A 257 -0.65 -0.59 -15.05
CA VAL A 257 0.37 0.41 -14.68
C VAL A 257 1.15 -0.02 -13.43
N CYS A 258 0.48 -0.52 -12.40
CA CYS A 258 1.09 -0.75 -11.09
C CYS A 258 1.65 -2.16 -10.87
N THR A 259 1.29 -3.14 -11.71
CA THR A 259 1.60 -4.55 -11.45
C THR A 259 2.60 -5.16 -12.43
N GLU A 260 3.36 -6.12 -11.93
CA GLU A 260 4.38 -6.86 -12.68
C GLU A 260 4.16 -8.37 -12.54
N ARG A 261 4.12 -9.07 -13.68
CA ARG A 261 3.85 -10.52 -13.72
C ARG A 261 4.84 -11.36 -12.92
N THR A 262 6.10 -10.95 -12.90
CA THR A 262 7.20 -11.65 -12.22
C THR A 262 7.23 -11.37 -10.72
N ALA A 263 6.50 -10.35 -10.24
CA ALA A 263 6.48 -9.90 -8.87
C ALA A 263 5.03 -9.92 -8.31
N PRO A 264 4.50 -11.08 -7.89
CA PRO A 264 3.09 -11.23 -7.47
C PRO A 264 2.68 -10.34 -6.28
N ILE A 265 3.66 -9.85 -5.51
CA ILE A 265 3.42 -8.92 -4.40
C ILE A 265 2.92 -7.57 -4.89
N SER A 266 3.25 -7.18 -6.13
CA SER A 266 2.69 -5.98 -6.76
C SER A 266 1.17 -6.05 -6.87
N TYR A 267 0.57 -7.23 -7.05
CA TYR A 267 -0.88 -7.42 -7.08
C TYR A 267 -1.52 -7.11 -5.73
N ILE A 268 -0.89 -7.58 -4.65
CA ILE A 268 -1.36 -7.35 -3.28
C ILE A 268 -1.26 -5.86 -2.95
N LEU A 269 -0.13 -5.23 -3.27
CA LEU A 269 0.06 -3.79 -3.07
C LEU A 269 -0.93 -2.97 -3.89
N TRP A 270 -1.14 -3.29 -5.17
CA TRP A 270 -2.14 -2.63 -6.00
C TRP A 270 -3.54 -2.72 -5.38
N PHE A 271 -3.96 -3.89 -4.91
CA PHE A 271 -5.27 -4.05 -4.29
C PHE A 271 -5.41 -3.19 -3.02
N PHE A 272 -4.48 -3.28 -2.08
CA PHE A 272 -4.57 -2.56 -0.80
C PHE A 272 -4.30 -1.05 -0.91
N SER A 273 -3.44 -0.62 -1.82
CA SER A 273 -3.08 0.80 -1.98
C SER A 273 -4.01 1.53 -2.97
N VAL A 274 -4.52 0.86 -4.00
CA VAL A 274 -5.32 1.49 -5.07
C VAL A 274 -6.80 1.14 -4.97
N MET A 275 -7.17 -0.14 -4.89
CA MET A 275 -8.58 -0.54 -4.96
C MET A 275 -9.36 -0.21 -3.68
N LEU A 276 -8.74 -0.39 -2.52
CA LEU A 276 -9.36 -0.13 -1.21
C LEU A 276 -9.29 1.34 -0.76
N ASN A 277 -8.95 2.27 -1.67
CA ASN A 277 -8.93 3.70 -1.38
C ASN A 277 -9.64 4.47 -2.50
N GLY A 278 -10.10 5.68 -2.19
CA GLY A 278 -10.76 6.56 -3.15
C GLY A 278 -9.79 7.11 -4.19
N ILE A 279 -10.25 7.30 -5.43
CA ILE A 279 -9.40 7.81 -6.53
C ILE A 279 -8.81 9.18 -6.19
N ASN A 280 -9.59 10.06 -5.55
CA ASN A 280 -9.14 11.41 -5.21
C ASN A 280 -8.45 11.47 -3.82
N VAL A 281 -7.53 10.53 -3.57
CA VAL A 281 -6.74 10.48 -2.34
C VAL A 281 -5.26 10.42 -2.72
N GLN A 282 -4.44 11.24 -2.05
CA GLN A 282 -2.99 11.34 -2.29
C GLN A 282 -2.28 9.98 -2.26
N LEU A 283 -2.73 9.08 -1.38
CA LEU A 283 -2.19 7.73 -1.20
C LEU A 283 -2.30 6.88 -2.47
N VAL A 284 -3.42 6.97 -3.20
CA VAL A 284 -3.62 6.21 -4.44
C VAL A 284 -2.64 6.67 -5.51
N TRP A 285 -2.51 7.98 -5.69
CA TRP A 285 -1.59 8.55 -6.68
C TRP A 285 -0.13 8.31 -6.33
N PHE A 286 0.23 8.37 -5.05
CA PHE A 286 1.55 7.98 -4.58
C PHE A 286 1.86 6.53 -4.96
N ALA A 287 0.94 5.60 -4.69
CA ALA A 287 1.11 4.20 -5.04
C ALA A 287 1.27 3.99 -6.54
N ILE A 288 0.42 4.63 -7.35
CA ILE A 288 0.48 4.54 -8.81
C ILE A 288 1.82 5.07 -9.33
N ILE A 289 2.27 6.23 -8.87
CA ILE A 289 3.52 6.86 -9.30
C ILE A 289 4.71 5.95 -8.98
N PHE A 290 4.87 5.53 -7.71
CA PHE A 290 6.05 4.74 -7.31
C PHE A 290 6.05 3.33 -7.92
N LEU A 291 4.90 2.66 -7.98
CA LEU A 291 4.81 1.33 -8.60
C LEU A 291 5.05 1.42 -10.12
N TYR A 292 4.53 2.45 -10.79
CA TYR A 292 4.80 2.66 -12.21
C TYR A 292 6.26 2.97 -12.49
N THR A 293 6.88 3.88 -11.73
CA THR A 293 8.29 4.26 -11.92
C THR A 293 9.22 3.09 -11.62
N ASN A 294 8.91 2.31 -10.60
CA ASN A 294 9.61 1.07 -10.34
C ASN A 294 9.53 0.12 -11.54
N LYS A 295 8.32 -0.06 -12.08
CA LYS A 295 8.09 -0.87 -13.28
C LYS A 295 8.80 -0.34 -14.52
N TYR A 296 8.87 0.98 -14.70
CA TYR A 296 9.56 1.62 -15.81
C TYR A 296 11.04 1.22 -15.83
N PHE A 297 11.72 1.31 -14.69
CA PHE A 297 13.13 0.91 -14.58
C PHE A 297 13.34 -0.60 -14.71
N THR A 298 12.45 -1.44 -14.19
CA THR A 298 12.60 -2.90 -14.28
C THR A 298 12.18 -3.48 -15.63
N ALA A 299 11.25 -2.85 -16.34
CA ALA A 299 10.73 -3.33 -17.62
C ALA A 299 11.60 -2.95 -18.83
N ASN A 300 12.33 -1.82 -18.78
CA ASN A 300 13.17 -1.37 -19.89
C ASN A 300 14.27 -2.37 -20.28
N ASP A 301 14.69 -3.25 -19.37
CA ASP A 301 15.65 -4.32 -19.68
C ASP A 301 15.01 -5.66 -20.05
N TYR A 302 13.69 -5.88 -19.84
CA TYR A 302 13.05 -7.13 -20.28
C TYR A 302 12.98 -7.21 -21.81
N LYS A 303 12.90 -6.06 -22.49
CA LYS A 303 13.05 -5.97 -23.96
C LYS A 303 14.49 -6.31 -24.39
N ASN A 304 15.50 -5.83 -23.66
CA ASN A 304 16.91 -6.13 -23.96
C ASN A 304 17.23 -7.62 -23.70
N TYR A 305 16.80 -8.18 -22.56
CA TYR A 305 16.99 -9.60 -22.22
C TYR A 305 16.21 -10.57 -23.12
N ALA A 306 15.04 -10.19 -23.64
CA ALA A 306 14.32 -10.97 -24.64
C ALA A 306 15.07 -10.97 -26.00
N CYS A 307 15.61 -9.82 -26.41
CA CYS A 307 16.47 -9.73 -27.60
C CYS A 307 17.73 -10.61 -27.49
N PHE A 308 18.34 -10.71 -26.30
CA PHE A 308 19.51 -11.57 -26.06
C PHE A 308 19.23 -13.08 -26.06
N ARG A 309 17.97 -13.51 -25.91
CA ARG A 309 17.62 -14.95 -25.95
C ARG A 309 17.25 -15.44 -27.35
N ASP A 310 16.83 -14.55 -28.23
CA ASP A 310 16.33 -14.91 -29.56
C ASP A 310 17.40 -14.80 -30.66
N THR A 311 18.63 -14.40 -30.34
CA THR A 311 19.78 -14.47 -31.26
C THR A 311 20.71 -15.63 -30.90
N PRO A 312 20.69 -16.76 -31.64
CA PRO A 312 21.70 -17.80 -31.47
C PRO A 312 23.01 -17.32 -32.08
N GLY A 313 23.96 -16.94 -31.22
CA GLY A 313 25.35 -16.71 -31.58
C GLY A 313 25.64 -15.42 -32.34
N SER A 314 26.13 -14.40 -31.64
CA SER A 314 27.17 -13.51 -32.17
C SER A 314 27.70 -12.64 -31.04
N TYR A 315 28.97 -12.87 -30.69
CA TYR A 315 29.82 -11.79 -30.23
C TYR A 315 30.07 -10.91 -31.46
N GLN A 316 29.44 -9.74 -31.55
CA GLN A 316 30.09 -8.51 -32.03
C GLN A 316 29.14 -7.31 -32.01
N ASP A 317 29.70 -6.21 -31.50
CA ASP A 317 29.47 -4.80 -31.79
C ASP A 317 28.05 -4.21 -31.73
N GLY A 318 27.85 -3.41 -30.68
CA GLY A 318 27.79 -1.97 -30.89
C GLY A 318 26.72 -1.43 -31.83
N THR A 319 25.46 -1.85 -31.68
CA THR A 319 24.33 -1.05 -32.17
C THR A 319 23.23 -0.97 -31.12
N SER A 320 22.90 0.27 -30.77
CA SER A 320 21.72 0.69 -30.03
C SER A 320 20.44 0.11 -30.66
N CYS A 321 19.59 -0.50 -29.83
CA CYS A 321 18.18 -0.79 -30.16
C CYS A 321 17.33 0.48 -30.09
#